data_AF-A0A5E4M3C2-F1
#
_entry.id   AF-A0A5E4M3C2-F1
#
_cell.length_a   1.000
_cell.length_b   1.000
_cell.length_c   1.000
_cell.angle_alpha   90.00
_cell.angle_beta   90.00
_cell.angle_gamma   90.00
#
_symmetry.space_group_name_H-M   'P 1'
#
loop_
_entity.id
_entity.type
_entity.pdbx_description
1 polymer ?
#
loop_
_entity_poly.entity_id
_entity_poly.type
_entity_poly.pdbx_seq_one_letter_code
_entity_poly.pdbx_strand_id
1 'polypeptide(L)'
;MANLYFQGSSPDGGGWDLKFTGIPVVLYDTGETRSRDKPRIQILLVERGTCFALWQDTIDNLTAYKVSSQGFHTMCLSTDHTRLVGLSFDCADAAQQLWSHIDRLTSDPENIRLSGPGNRSKHGRKQKQRPAPARRLPDKSHISQPCCFEHVTNVEVADRSRYLSLQNLVPAPRPVPLDTGTDA
;
A
#
# COMPACT_ATOMS: atom_id res chain seq x y z
N MET A 1 1.03 13.30 -4.85
CA MET A 1 2.04 12.22 -4.78
C MET A 1 2.70 12.23 -3.40
N ALA A 2 3.49 11.19 -3.10
CA ALA A 2 4.27 11.12 -1.87
C ALA A 2 5.62 10.44 -2.08
N ASN A 3 6.59 10.83 -1.27
CA ASN A 3 7.90 10.21 -1.11
C ASN A 3 7.91 9.34 0.14
N LEU A 4 8.33 8.09 0.02
CA LEU A 4 8.54 7.17 1.12
C LEU A 4 10.01 7.20 1.54
N TYR A 5 10.24 7.46 2.82
CA TYR A 5 11.55 7.44 3.45
C TYR A 5 11.61 6.32 4.49
N PHE A 6 12.78 5.70 4.62
CA PHE A 6 13.12 4.86 5.76
C PHE A 6 14.01 5.65 6.71
N GLN A 7 13.85 5.46 8.01
CA GLN A 7 14.81 6.01 8.95
C GLN A 7 16.18 5.37 8.71
N GLY A 8 17.16 6.21 8.40
CA GLY A 8 18.53 5.79 8.17
C GLY A 8 19.20 5.35 9.46
N SER A 9 20.16 4.45 9.35
CA SER A 9 20.90 3.88 10.49
C SER A 9 22.12 4.71 10.89
N SER A 10 22.18 6.00 10.51
CA SER A 10 23.35 6.82 10.77
C SER A 10 23.57 6.97 12.29
N PRO A 11 24.82 6.82 12.78
CA PRO A 11 25.15 6.93 14.21
C PRO A 11 24.85 8.31 14.80
N ASP A 12 24.73 9.34 13.94
CA ASP A 12 24.34 10.70 14.31
C ASP A 12 22.81 10.87 14.48
N GLY A 13 22.03 9.79 14.32
CA GLY A 13 20.68 9.67 14.86
C GLY A 13 19.56 10.43 14.15
N GLY A 14 19.62 10.69 12.83
CA GLY A 14 18.57 11.51 12.22
C GLY A 14 18.40 11.53 10.71
N GLY A 15 18.97 10.60 9.95
CA GLY A 15 18.80 10.57 8.49
C GLY A 15 17.46 9.96 8.05
N TRP A 16 16.86 10.51 6.99
CA TRP A 16 15.76 9.89 6.26
C TRP A 16 16.24 9.50 4.86
N ASP A 17 16.20 8.21 4.54
CA ASP A 17 16.65 7.67 3.25
C ASP A 17 15.46 7.55 2.30
N LEU A 18 15.45 8.34 1.23
CA LEU A 18 14.41 8.26 0.19
C LEU A 18 14.46 6.89 -0.46
N LYS A 19 13.35 6.15 -0.41
CA LYS A 19 13.24 4.83 -1.03
C LYS A 19 12.45 4.85 -2.32
N PHE A 20 11.25 5.44 -2.31
CA PHE A 20 10.36 5.46 -3.46
C PHE A 20 9.56 6.76 -3.53
N THR A 21 9.13 7.10 -4.74
CA THR A 21 8.21 8.22 -5.01
C THR A 21 7.02 7.67 -5.79
N GLY A 22 5.80 7.96 -5.33
CA GLY A 22 4.60 7.38 -5.92
C GLY A 22 3.30 8.02 -5.43
N ILE A 23 2.21 7.27 -5.54
CA ILE A 23 0.87 7.68 -5.09
C ILE A 23 0.54 6.86 -3.83
N PRO A 24 0.26 7.51 -2.68
CA PRO A 24 -0.15 6.81 -1.48
C PRO A 24 -1.59 6.31 -1.62
N VAL A 25 -1.84 5.05 -1.27
CA VAL A 25 -3.15 4.39 -1.36
C VAL A 25 -3.41 3.66 -0.05
N VAL A 26 -4.64 3.78 0.48
CA VAL A 26 -5.13 2.95 1.57
C VAL A 26 -6.08 1.90 1.01
N LEU A 27 -5.80 0.64 1.30
CA LEU A 27 -6.62 -0.50 0.93
C LEU A 27 -7.24 -1.10 2.18
N TYR A 28 -8.56 -1.21 2.19
CA TYR A 28 -9.29 -1.91 3.24
C TYR A 28 -9.93 -3.17 2.66
N ASP A 29 -9.45 -4.34 3.08
CA ASP A 29 -10.01 -5.64 2.73
C ASP A 29 -10.89 -6.10 3.90
N THR A 30 -12.18 -6.38 3.63
CA THR A 30 -13.15 -6.77 4.66
C THR A 30 -13.02 -8.23 5.09
N GLY A 31 -12.23 -9.06 4.39
CA GLY A 31 -12.04 -10.46 4.77
C GLY A 31 -13.30 -11.33 4.61
N GLU A 32 -14.23 -10.97 3.71
CA GLU A 32 -15.50 -11.70 3.50
C GLU A 32 -15.39 -12.83 2.45
N THR A 33 -14.18 -13.15 1.97
CA THR A 33 -13.95 -14.18 0.93
C THR A 33 -13.43 -15.48 1.55
N ARG A 34 -13.87 -16.64 1.05
CA ARG A 34 -13.51 -18.00 1.52
C ARG A 34 -12.00 -18.32 1.67
N SER A 35 -11.10 -17.48 1.13
CA SER A 35 -9.64 -17.63 1.19
C SER A 35 -8.94 -16.57 2.06
N ARG A 36 -9.69 -15.61 2.60
CA ARG A 36 -9.18 -14.46 3.36
C ARG A 36 -10.09 -14.23 4.55
N ASP A 37 -9.73 -14.79 5.70
CA ASP A 37 -10.66 -14.89 6.82
C ASP A 37 -10.69 -13.64 7.73
N LYS A 38 -9.96 -12.57 7.40
CA LYS A 38 -9.74 -11.46 8.35
C LYS A 38 -9.72 -10.08 7.68
N PRO A 39 -10.44 -9.09 8.23
CA PRO A 39 -10.27 -7.69 7.86
C PRO A 39 -8.81 -7.25 7.97
N ARG A 40 -8.36 -6.42 7.03
CA ARG A 40 -7.03 -5.81 7.07
C ARG A 40 -7.03 -4.44 6.41
N ILE A 41 -6.30 -3.53 7.03
CA ILE A 41 -5.96 -2.23 6.44
C ILE A 41 -4.52 -2.33 5.95
N GLN A 42 -4.28 -1.91 4.71
CA GLN A 42 -2.96 -1.82 4.13
C GLN A 42 -2.74 -0.41 3.60
N ILE A 43 -1.51 0.06 3.75
CA ILE A 43 -1.03 1.27 3.10
C ILE A 43 -0.04 0.86 2.00
N LEU A 44 -0.19 1.47 0.83
CA LEU A 44 0.63 1.20 -0.33
C LEU A 44 1.18 2.51 -0.87
N LEU A 45 2.39 2.44 -1.43
CA LEU A 45 2.88 3.44 -2.36
C LEU A 45 2.92 2.79 -3.74
N VAL A 46 2.18 3.35 -4.69
CA VAL A 46 2.07 2.78 -6.05
C VAL A 46 2.73 3.68 -7.09
N GLU A 47 3.20 3.07 -8.16
CA GLU A 47 3.75 3.74 -9.33
C GLU A 47 2.67 4.56 -10.03
N ARG A 48 2.98 5.81 -10.40
CA ARG A 48 2.08 6.65 -11.18
C ARG A 48 1.95 6.07 -12.60
N GLY A 49 0.72 5.95 -13.09
CA GLY A 49 0.42 5.37 -14.40
C GLY A 49 0.04 3.90 -14.32
N THR A 50 0.90 3.02 -13.82
CA THR A 50 0.58 1.57 -13.79
C THR A 50 -0.16 1.11 -12.53
N CYS A 51 -0.10 1.88 -11.44
CA CYS A 51 -0.54 1.45 -10.11
C CYS A 51 0.18 0.21 -9.56
N PHE A 52 1.32 -0.19 -10.14
CA PHE A 52 2.11 -1.28 -9.57
C PHE A 52 2.64 -0.87 -8.20
N ALA A 53 2.48 -1.76 -7.21
CA ALA A 53 2.91 -1.48 -5.85
C ALA A 53 4.44 -1.40 -5.79
N LEU A 54 4.94 -0.23 -5.38
CA LEU A 54 6.36 -0.02 -5.09
C LEU A 54 6.69 -0.47 -3.67
N TRP A 55 5.76 -0.24 -2.76
CA TRP A 55 5.85 -0.63 -1.36
C TRP A 55 4.45 -0.87 -0.79
N GLN A 56 4.35 -1.77 0.19
CA GLN A 56 3.14 -1.99 0.97
C GLN A 56 3.50 -2.31 2.42
N ASP A 57 2.59 -1.96 3.33
CA ASP A 57 2.64 -2.42 4.71
C ASP A 57 1.23 -2.56 5.28
N THR A 58 1.10 -3.35 6.35
CA THR A 58 -0.17 -3.54 7.06
C THR A 58 -0.30 -2.51 8.17
N ILE A 59 -1.47 -1.89 8.33
CA ILE A 59 -1.77 -1.06 9.50
C ILE A 59 -2.38 -1.95 10.58
N ASP A 60 -1.65 -2.12 11.67
CA ASP A 60 -2.02 -2.86 12.87
C ASP A 60 -1.93 -1.98 14.13
N ASN A 61 -2.15 -2.57 15.30
CA ASN A 61 -2.17 -1.88 16.57
C ASN A 61 -0.81 -1.36 17.05
N LEU A 62 0.30 -1.75 16.40
CA LEU A 62 1.66 -1.34 16.74
C LEU A 62 2.27 -0.40 15.69
N THR A 63 1.54 -0.15 14.60
CA THR A 63 1.93 0.74 13.50
C THR A 63 2.17 2.19 13.94
N ALA A 64 1.52 2.65 15.01
CA ALA A 64 1.74 3.98 15.60
C ALA A 64 1.77 5.13 14.57
N TYR A 65 0.83 5.14 13.63
CA TYR A 65 0.73 6.16 12.58
C TYR A 65 0.52 7.55 13.18
N LYS A 66 1.32 8.54 12.74
CA LYS A 66 1.32 9.92 13.27
C LYS A 66 1.48 10.95 12.16
N VAL A 67 0.82 12.09 12.33
CA VAL A 67 1.02 13.31 11.52
C VAL A 67 2.10 14.14 12.21
N SER A 68 3.33 14.11 11.71
CA SER A 68 4.46 14.85 12.29
C SER A 68 4.51 16.32 11.83
N SER A 69 4.02 16.61 10.62
CA SER A 69 3.80 17.96 10.09
C SER A 69 2.72 17.95 9.01
N GLN A 70 2.33 19.13 8.50
CA GLN A 70 1.24 19.31 7.53
C GLN A 70 1.39 18.48 6.24
N GLY A 71 2.60 18.03 5.90
CA GLY A 71 2.87 17.18 4.75
C GLY A 71 3.84 16.03 5.05
N PHE A 72 4.07 15.69 6.32
CA PHE A 72 4.96 14.60 6.69
C PHE A 72 4.34 13.73 7.76
N HIS A 73 4.08 12.47 7.40
CA HIS A 73 3.53 11.47 8.30
C HIS A 73 4.57 10.41 8.59
N THR A 74 4.48 9.76 9.76
CA THR A 74 5.39 8.69 10.15
C THR A 74 4.62 7.49 10.67
N MET A 75 5.18 6.30 10.49
CA MET A 75 4.65 5.05 11.08
C MET A 75 5.75 4.02 11.30
N CYS A 76 5.54 3.12 12.24
CA CYS A 76 6.37 1.94 12.43
C CYS A 76 5.94 0.83 11.45
N LEU A 77 6.91 0.03 10.98
CA LEU A 77 6.61 -1.08 10.07
C LEU A 77 5.88 -2.22 10.79
N SER A 78 4.96 -2.90 10.12
CA SER A 78 4.27 -4.08 10.68
C SER A 78 5.17 -5.31 10.85
N THR A 79 6.24 -5.37 10.07
CA THR A 79 7.24 -6.46 10.13
C THR A 79 8.32 -6.22 11.17
N ASP A 80 8.53 -4.97 11.56
CA ASP A 80 9.50 -4.54 12.56
C ASP A 80 9.10 -3.19 13.15
N HIS A 81 8.42 -3.22 14.29
CA HIS A 81 7.89 -2.02 14.93
C HIS A 81 8.96 -1.10 15.53
N THR A 82 10.23 -1.48 15.49
CA THR A 82 11.36 -0.61 15.87
C THR A 82 11.80 0.30 14.73
N ARG A 83 11.40 -0.02 13.50
CA ARG A 83 11.77 0.72 12.29
C ARG A 83 10.70 1.71 11.89
N LEU A 84 11.10 2.97 11.78
CA LEU A 84 10.23 4.07 11.37
C LEU A 84 10.34 4.31 9.85
N VAL A 85 9.19 4.57 9.23
CA VAL A 85 9.09 5.11 7.87
C VAL A 85 8.36 6.44 7.87
N GLY A 86 8.66 7.26 6.87
CA GLY A 86 8.11 8.59 6.68
C GLY A 86 7.47 8.73 5.31
N LEU A 87 6.32 9.38 5.23
CA LEU A 87 5.65 9.76 3.99
C LEU A 87 5.62 11.27 3.89
N SER A 88 6.34 11.82 2.91
CA SER A 88 6.28 13.25 2.57
C SER A 88 5.36 13.47 1.39
N PHE A 89 4.33 14.27 1.57
CA PHE A 89 3.31 14.56 0.56
C PHE A 89 3.63 15.87 -0.15
N ASP A 90 3.38 15.90 -1.46
CA ASP A 90 3.45 17.14 -2.25
C ASP A 90 2.24 18.08 -2.01
N CYS A 91 1.16 17.55 -1.44
CA CYS A 91 -0.09 18.26 -1.19
C CYS A 91 -0.57 17.97 0.24
N ALA A 92 -0.61 19.02 1.07
CA ALA A 92 -1.09 18.97 2.45
C ALA A 92 -2.53 18.45 2.56
N ASP A 93 -3.42 18.87 1.66
CA ASP A 93 -4.82 18.44 1.68
C ASP A 93 -4.96 16.95 1.40
N ALA A 94 -4.15 16.41 0.50
CA ALA A 94 -4.11 14.98 0.22
C ALA A 94 -3.56 14.19 1.41
N ALA A 95 -2.54 14.72 2.10
CA ALA A 95 -2.02 14.14 3.34
C ALA A 95 -3.13 14.06 4.40
N GLN A 96 -3.84 15.16 4.64
CA GLN A 96 -4.93 15.22 5.60
C GLN A 96 -6.07 14.25 5.24
N GLN A 97 -6.46 14.15 3.97
CA GLN A 97 -7.47 13.19 3.52
C GLN A 97 -7.05 11.74 3.79
N LEU A 98 -5.79 11.38 3.51
CA LEU A 98 -5.27 10.05 3.81
C LEU A 98 -5.32 9.76 5.31
N TRP A 99 -4.88 10.72 6.14
CA TRP A 99 -4.93 10.61 7.60
C TRP A 99 -6.37 10.40 8.11
N SER A 100 -7.32 11.25 7.70
CA SER A 100 -8.72 11.10 8.09
C SER A 100 -9.32 9.76 7.66
N HIS A 101 -8.86 9.20 6.54
CA HIS A 101 -9.29 7.88 6.10
C HIS A 101 -8.72 6.76 6.98
N ILE A 102 -7.43 6.83 7.32
CA ILE A 102 -6.76 5.87 8.22
C ILE A 102 -7.41 5.93 9.60
N ASP A 103 -7.52 7.12 10.20
CA ASP A 103 -8.08 7.34 11.54
C ASP A 103 -9.50 6.75 11.65
N ARG A 104 -10.35 7.02 10.65
CA ARG A 104 -11.70 6.45 10.57
C ARG A 104 -11.69 4.92 10.51
N LEU A 105 -10.81 4.31 9.73
CA LEU A 105 -10.74 2.84 9.63
C LEU A 105 -10.17 2.20 10.90
N THR A 106 -9.18 2.82 11.53
CA THR A 106 -8.52 2.31 12.75
C THR A 106 -9.33 2.56 14.02
N SER A 107 -10.34 3.44 13.97
CA SER A 107 -11.27 3.66 15.09
C SER A 107 -12.09 2.41 15.46
N ASP A 108 -12.23 1.46 14.52
CA ASP A 108 -12.78 0.13 14.79
C ASP A 108 -11.65 -0.85 15.13
N PRO A 109 -11.56 -1.35 16.38
CA PRO A 109 -10.45 -2.19 16.84
C PRO A 109 -10.37 -3.54 16.12
N GLU A 110 -11.48 -4.06 15.58
CA GLU A 110 -11.49 -5.31 14.82
C GLU A 110 -10.71 -5.16 13.50
N ASN A 111 -10.61 -3.95 12.94
CA ASN A 111 -9.86 -3.68 11.72
C ASN A 111 -8.35 -3.71 11.90
N ILE A 112 -7.86 -3.48 13.13
CA ILE A 112 -6.42 -3.46 13.48
C ILE A 112 -6.01 -4.65 14.36
N ARG A 113 -6.79 -5.74 14.31
CA ARG A 113 -6.52 -7.00 15.02
C ARG A 113 -6.54 -6.89 16.56
N LEU A 114 -7.14 -5.84 17.10
CA LEU A 114 -7.45 -5.75 18.52
C LEU A 114 -8.78 -6.44 18.79
N SER A 115 -8.74 -7.73 19.09
CA SER A 115 -9.89 -8.43 19.67
C SER A 115 -9.81 -8.32 21.19
N GLY A 116 -10.73 -7.57 21.80
CA GLY A 116 -10.74 -7.37 23.25
C GLY A 116 -10.96 -8.67 24.02
N PRO A 117 -10.37 -8.84 25.23
CA PRO A 117 -10.68 -9.94 26.12
C PRO A 117 -12.15 -9.82 26.58
N GLY A 118 -13.04 -10.52 25.89
CA GLY A 118 -14.49 -10.46 26.10
C GLY A 118 -15.35 -10.73 24.86
N ASN A 119 -14.79 -10.59 23.65
CA ASN A 119 -15.53 -10.80 22.40
C ASN A 119 -15.56 -12.25 21.89
N ARG A 120 -15.39 -13.24 22.79
CA ARG A 120 -15.81 -14.62 22.51
C ARG A 120 -17.32 -14.85 22.74
N SER A 121 -18.11 -13.79 22.95
CA SER A 121 -19.57 -13.91 22.99
C SER A 121 -20.19 -13.45 21.66
N LYS A 122 -20.81 -14.42 20.98
CA LYS A 122 -21.81 -14.34 19.88
C LYS A 122 -21.38 -15.01 18.57
N HIS A 123 -21.04 -16.31 18.65
CA HIS A 123 -21.85 -17.22 17.84
C HIS A 123 -23.31 -17.06 18.30
N GLY A 124 -24.13 -16.36 17.52
CA GLY A 124 -25.56 -16.23 17.79
C GLY A 124 -26.09 -14.80 17.95
N ARG A 125 -26.01 -14.00 16.89
CA ARG A 125 -27.14 -13.15 16.51
C ARG A 125 -27.20 -13.15 14.98
N LYS A 126 -28.05 -14.04 14.43
CA LYS A 126 -28.69 -13.79 13.14
C LYS A 126 -29.55 -12.54 13.33
N GLN A 127 -28.93 -11.37 13.29
CA GLN A 127 -29.67 -10.15 13.03
C GLN A 127 -30.27 -10.39 11.65
N LYS A 128 -31.61 -10.42 11.56
CA LYS A 128 -32.31 -10.36 10.28
C LYS A 128 -31.82 -9.07 9.61
N GLN A 129 -30.77 -9.17 8.81
CA GLN A 129 -30.35 -8.09 7.95
C GLN A 129 -31.55 -7.87 7.03
N ARG A 130 -32.15 -6.67 7.12
CA ARG A 130 -32.95 -6.17 5.98
C ARG A 130 -32.06 -6.38 4.75
N PRO A 131 -32.58 -6.92 3.64
CA PRO A 131 -31.77 -7.10 2.44
C PRO A 131 -31.09 -5.76 2.17
N ALA A 132 -29.75 -5.75 2.27
CA ALA A 132 -28.98 -4.59 1.87
C ALA A 132 -29.42 -4.29 0.43
N PRO A 133 -29.73 -3.03 0.08
CA PRO A 133 -30.05 -2.70 -1.30
C PRO A 133 -28.91 -3.28 -2.15
N ALA A 134 -29.26 -4.08 -3.15
CA ALA A 134 -28.30 -4.72 -4.04
C ALA A 134 -27.34 -3.63 -4.51
N ARG A 135 -26.10 -3.66 -4.00
CA ARG A 135 -25.06 -2.72 -4.42
C ARG A 135 -24.89 -3.00 -5.90
N ARG A 136 -25.35 -2.08 -6.75
CA ARG A 136 -25.13 -2.17 -8.18
C ARG A 136 -23.62 -2.22 -8.35
N LEU A 137 -23.12 -3.35 -8.83
CA LEU A 137 -21.74 -3.45 -9.23
C LEU A 137 -21.51 -2.35 -10.27
N PRO A 138 -20.41 -1.58 -10.16
CA PRO A 138 -20.11 -0.57 -11.16
C PRO A 138 -20.06 -1.24 -12.53
N ASP A 139 -20.78 -0.67 -13.50
CA ASP A 139 -20.70 -1.13 -14.88
C ASP A 139 -19.25 -1.12 -15.37
N LYS A 140 -18.90 -2.04 -16.29
CA LYS A 140 -17.55 -2.12 -16.88
C LYS A 140 -17.10 -0.80 -17.53
N SER A 141 -18.02 0.10 -17.85
CA SER A 141 -17.75 1.46 -18.34
C SER A 141 -17.32 2.45 -17.25
N HIS A 142 -17.62 2.20 -15.96
CA HIS A 142 -17.23 3.07 -14.84
C HIS A 142 -15.75 2.94 -14.44
N ILE A 143 -15.05 1.90 -14.92
CA ILE A 143 -13.60 1.73 -14.69
C ILE A 143 -12.75 2.31 -15.83
N SER A 144 -13.36 2.84 -16.90
CA SER A 144 -12.67 3.00 -18.19
C SER A 144 -12.58 4.42 -18.78
N GLN A 145 -12.97 5.50 -18.09
CA GLN A 145 -12.74 6.87 -18.60
C GLN A 145 -12.41 7.91 -17.51
N PRO A 146 -11.53 8.89 -17.82
CA PRO A 146 -10.10 8.65 -17.97
C PRO A 146 -9.53 8.32 -16.58
N CYS A 147 -9.25 7.04 -16.32
CA CYS A 147 -8.39 6.70 -15.21
C CYS A 147 -7.01 7.30 -15.51
N CYS A 148 -6.39 7.98 -14.55
CA CYS A 148 -5.00 8.45 -14.67
C CYS A 148 -3.99 7.28 -14.66
N PHE A 149 -4.42 6.14 -15.20
CA PHE A 149 -3.76 4.86 -15.18
C PHE A 149 -3.77 4.26 -16.59
N GLU A 150 -2.63 3.73 -16.99
CA GLU A 150 -2.46 3.04 -18.25
C GLU A 150 -3.01 1.62 -18.10
N HIS A 151 -3.86 1.19 -19.03
CA HIS A 151 -4.33 -0.19 -19.07
C HIS A 151 -3.21 -1.09 -19.60
N VAL A 152 -2.46 -1.69 -18.68
CA VAL A 152 -1.38 -2.62 -19.00
C VAL A 152 -1.95 -4.03 -19.17
N THR A 153 -1.96 -4.54 -20.40
CA THR A 153 -2.49 -5.88 -20.74
C THR A 153 -1.41 -6.96 -20.79
N ASN A 154 -0.15 -6.57 -20.96
CA ASN A 154 1.02 -7.45 -20.94
C ASN A 154 2.21 -6.72 -20.29
N VAL A 155 3.08 -7.47 -19.64
CA VAL A 155 4.30 -6.97 -19.01
C VAL A 155 5.44 -7.90 -19.41
N GLU A 156 6.43 -7.36 -20.10
CA GLU A 156 7.59 -8.10 -20.58
C GLU A 156 8.88 -7.67 -19.89
N VAL A 157 9.94 -8.49 -19.96
CA VAL A 157 11.25 -8.14 -19.40
C VAL A 157 11.82 -6.87 -20.05
N ALA A 158 11.48 -6.61 -21.31
CA ALA A 158 11.87 -5.41 -22.04
C ALA A 158 11.27 -4.13 -21.44
N ASP A 159 10.13 -4.22 -20.74
CA ASP A 159 9.47 -3.07 -20.08
C ASP A 159 10.22 -2.59 -18.84
N ARG A 160 11.33 -3.24 -18.46
CA ARG A 160 12.13 -2.87 -17.30
C ARG A 160 12.56 -1.40 -17.35
N SER A 161 12.93 -0.85 -18.51
CA SER A 161 13.31 0.57 -18.60
C SER A 161 12.13 1.53 -18.36
N ARG A 162 10.90 1.06 -18.57
CA ARG A 162 9.68 1.85 -18.49
C ARG A 162 9.07 1.88 -17.09
N TYR A 163 9.04 0.74 -16.39
CA TYR A 163 8.38 0.61 -15.10
C TYR A 163 9.40 0.53 -13.95
N LEU A 164 9.38 1.52 -13.07
CA LEU A 164 10.23 1.59 -11.87
C LEU A 164 10.01 0.38 -10.96
N SER A 165 8.77 -0.08 -10.85
CA SER A 165 8.41 -1.32 -10.13
C SER A 165 9.21 -2.54 -10.66
N LEU A 166 9.33 -2.71 -11.98
CA LEU A 166 10.14 -3.79 -12.57
C LEU A 166 11.63 -3.60 -12.32
N GLN A 167 12.13 -2.37 -12.40
CA GLN A 167 13.55 -2.07 -12.12
C GLN A 167 13.95 -2.47 -10.71
N ASN A 168 13.05 -2.28 -9.74
CA ASN A 168 13.33 -2.51 -8.33
C ASN A 168 13.01 -3.95 -7.87
N LEU A 169 11.98 -4.58 -8.43
CA LEU A 169 11.46 -5.87 -7.92
C LEU A 169 11.91 -7.08 -8.71
N VAL A 170 12.31 -6.92 -9.98
CA VAL A 170 12.80 -8.03 -10.81
C VAL A 170 14.33 -8.00 -10.81
N PRO A 171 15.04 -9.13 -10.67
CA PRO A 171 16.49 -9.17 -10.84
C PRO A 171 16.93 -8.65 -12.22
N ALA A 172 18.10 -8.01 -12.28
CA ALA A 172 18.64 -7.58 -13.57
C ALA A 172 18.89 -8.81 -14.48
N PRO A 173 18.60 -8.71 -15.80
CA PRO A 173 18.97 -9.76 -16.74
C PRO A 173 20.48 -10.01 -16.65
N ARG A 174 20.89 -11.28 -16.58
CA ARG A 174 22.32 -11.60 -16.63
C ARG A 174 22.87 -11.14 -17.97
N PRO A 175 24.01 -10.44 -18.03
CA PRO A 175 24.64 -10.13 -19.29
C PRO A 175 24.96 -11.45 -20.00
N VAL A 176 24.34 -11.65 -21.16
CA VAL A 176 24.70 -12.75 -22.06
C VAL A 176 26.07 -12.37 -22.64
N PRO A 177 27.11 -13.21 -22.52
CA PRO A 177 28.38 -12.94 -23.17
C PRO A 177 28.11 -12.71 -24.66
N LEU A 178 28.60 -11.60 -25.19
CA LEU A 178 28.66 -11.40 -26.63
C LEU A 178 29.53 -12.54 -27.17
N ASP A 179 28.92 -13.48 -27.90
CA ASP A 179 29.65 -14.44 -28.72
C ASP A 179 30.49 -13.62 -29.69
N THR A 180 31.77 -13.46 -29.36
CA THR A 180 32.79 -13.03 -30.31
C THR A 180 32.97 -14.19 -31.27
N GLY A 181 32.12 -14.23 -32.29
CA GLY A 181 32.32 -15.09 -33.45
C GLY A 181 33.65 -14.74 -34.09
N THR A 182 34.69 -15.50 -33.77
CA THR A 182 35.88 -15.64 -34.60
C THR A 182 35.49 -16.53 -35.78
N ASP A 183 35.06 -15.89 -36.86
CA ASP A 183 35.24 -16.45 -38.21
C ASP A 183 36.74 -16.41 -38.52
N ALA A 184 37.35 -17.59 -38.63
CA ALA A 184 38.62 -17.82 -39.32
C ALA A 184 38.66 -19.25 -39.86
#